data_AF-A0A1L9C767-F1
#
_entry.id   AF-A0A1L9C767-F1
#
_cell.length_a   1.000
_cell.length_b   1.000
_cell.length_c   1.000
_cell.angle_alpha   90.00
_cell.angle_beta   90.00
_cell.angle_gamma   90.00
#
_symmetry.space_group_name_H-M   'P 1'
#
loop_
_entity.id
_entity.type
_entity.pdbx_description
1 polymer ?
#
loop_
_entity_poly.entity_id
_entity_poly.type
_entity_poly.pdbx_seq_one_letter_code
_entity_poly.pdbx_strand_id
1 'polypeptide(L)'
;MEIEEEALSLIRKHHDGVYQNELWKDLNIDSRKCSRLISRMMKEGKIIREPAVANGSRTYLIKATTPDEKSYELMLAAGMFSPCTGCRLACHPEHCESLTEWILRLVKEKQNQA
;
A
#
# COMPACT_ATOMS: atom_id res chain seq x y z
N MET A 1 -20.70 4.68 2.52
CA MET A 1 -19.89 3.53 2.08
C MET A 1 -18.64 4.03 1.39
N GLU A 2 -18.73 5.01 0.48
CA GLU A 2 -17.60 5.66 -0.20
C GLU A 2 -16.42 6.07 0.72
N ILE A 3 -16.64 6.86 1.78
CA ILE A 3 -15.57 7.28 2.72
C ILE A 3 -14.91 6.08 3.45
N GLU A 4 -15.65 4.98 3.63
CA GLU A 4 -15.10 3.81 4.32
C GLU A 4 -14.17 3.00 3.41
N GLU A 5 -14.54 2.87 2.12
CA GLU A 5 -13.68 2.27 1.11
C GLU A 5 -12.44 3.11 0.87
N GLU A 6 -12.59 4.44 0.83
CA GLU A 6 -11.48 5.39 0.74
C GLU A 6 -10.52 5.26 1.94
N ALA A 7 -11.06 5.22 3.17
CA ALA A 7 -10.27 5.00 4.37
C ALA A 7 -9.55 3.65 4.38
N LEU A 8 -10.21 2.58 3.96
CA LEU A 8 -9.60 1.26 3.89
C LEU A 8 -8.50 1.20 2.81
N SER A 9 -8.73 1.84 1.66
CA SER A 9 -7.75 1.95 0.57
C SER A 9 -6.52 2.73 1.02
N LEU A 10 -6.72 3.85 1.72
CA LEU A 10 -5.63 4.64 2.29
C LEU A 10 -4.82 3.82 3.30
N ILE A 11 -5.48 3.14 4.25
CA ILE A 11 -4.80 2.29 5.25
C ILE A 11 -4.00 1.16 4.58
N ARG A 12 -4.52 0.56 3.50
CA ARG A 12 -3.81 -0.50 2.74
C ARG A 12 -2.60 0.02 1.96
N LYS A 13 -2.63 1.26 1.47
CA LYS A 13 -1.46 1.87 0.81
C LYS A 13 -0.27 2.06 1.76
N HIS A 14 -0.53 2.14 3.07
CA HIS A 14 0.49 2.30 4.09
C HIS A 14 0.76 0.97 4.80
N HIS A 15 1.67 0.17 4.25
CA HIS A 15 2.06 -1.16 4.78
C HIS A 15 2.46 -1.13 6.27
N ASP A 16 3.12 -0.05 6.72
CA ASP A 16 3.54 0.11 8.13
C ASP A 16 2.39 0.55 9.06
N GLY A 17 1.23 0.91 8.49
CA GLY A 17 0.07 1.45 9.19
C GLY A 17 0.02 2.98 9.20
N VAL A 18 -1.15 3.51 9.58
CA VAL A 18 -1.41 4.96 9.64
C VAL A 18 -1.75 5.38 11.07
N TYR A 19 -1.15 6.47 11.54
CA TYR A 19 -1.49 7.02 12.86
C TYR A 19 -2.89 7.64 12.86
N GLN A 20 -3.70 7.28 13.86
CA GLN A 20 -5.09 7.75 13.95
C GLN A 20 -5.22 9.29 14.05
N ASN A 21 -4.24 9.96 14.66
CA ASN A 21 -4.21 11.42 14.79
C ASN A 21 -3.79 12.14 13.50
N GLU A 22 -3.40 11.42 12.45
CA GLU A 22 -3.10 11.96 11.12
C GLU A 22 -4.17 11.57 10.09
N LEU A 23 -4.76 10.37 10.23
CA LEU A 23 -5.71 9.81 9.27
C LEU A 23 -6.91 10.72 8.91
N TRP A 24 -7.41 11.51 9.86
CA TRP A 24 -8.53 12.43 9.61
C TRP A 24 -8.15 13.58 8.66
N LYS A 25 -6.87 13.98 8.65
CA LYS A 25 -6.35 15.00 7.74
C LYS A 25 -6.28 14.46 6.33
N ASP A 26 -5.76 13.24 6.18
CA ASP A 26 -5.62 12.57 4.89
C ASP A 26 -6.99 12.28 4.24
N LEU A 27 -7.99 11.94 5.06
CA LEU A 27 -9.37 11.73 4.62
C LEU A 27 -10.17 13.03 4.48
N ASN A 28 -9.59 14.19 4.81
CA ASN A 28 -10.26 15.49 4.80
C ASN A 28 -11.61 15.49 5.55
N ILE A 29 -11.65 14.90 6.75
CA ILE A 29 -12.85 14.79 7.62
C ILE A 29 -12.60 15.27 9.06
N ASP A 30 -13.68 15.54 9.79
CA ASP A 30 -13.62 15.85 11.24
C ASP A 30 -13.12 14.64 12.06
N SER A 31 -12.32 14.90 13.09
CA SER A 31 -11.70 13.89 13.96
C SER A 31 -12.72 12.98 14.67
N ARG A 32 -13.91 13.49 15.01
CA ARG A 32 -15.01 12.68 15.58
C ARG A 32 -15.59 11.74 14.53
N LYS A 33 -15.73 12.21 13.28
CA LYS A 33 -16.20 11.38 12.17
C LYS A 33 -15.20 10.26 11.88
N CYS A 34 -13.91 10.58 11.86
CA CYS A 34 -12.83 9.60 11.72
C CYS A 34 -12.86 8.56 12.85
N SER A 35 -12.99 8.98 14.11
CA SER A 35 -13.04 8.05 15.25
C SER A 35 -14.24 7.10 15.19
N ARG A 36 -15.41 7.58 14.76
CA ARG A 36 -16.61 6.74 14.56
C ARG A 36 -16.41 5.75 13.41
N LEU A 37 -15.79 6.18 12.31
CA LEU A 37 -15.47 5.33 11.16
C LEU A 37 -14.53 4.19 11.57
N ILE A 38 -13.44 4.50 12.25
CA ILE A 38 -12.47 3.52 12.76
C ILE A 38 -13.13 2.52 13.70
N SER A 39 -13.96 2.99 14.63
CA SER A 39 -14.67 2.12 15.57
C SER A 39 -15.59 1.12 14.85
N ARG A 40 -16.26 1.56 13.77
CA ARG A 40 -17.10 0.69 12.94
C ARG A 40 -16.26 -0.33 12.17
N MET A 41 -15.21 0.11 11.48
CA MET A 41 -14.34 -0.76 10.69
C MET A 41 -13.61 -1.80 11.57
N MET A 42 -13.25 -1.43 12.80
CA MET A 42 -12.73 -2.38 13.80
C MET A 42 -13.78 -3.44 14.18
N LYS A 43 -15.02 -3.02 14.42
CA LYS A 43 -16.13 -3.95 14.76
C LYS A 43 -16.42 -4.93 13.62
N GLU A 44 -16.27 -4.46 12.39
CA GLU A 44 -16.42 -5.29 11.17
C GLU A 44 -15.17 -6.14 10.86
N GLY A 45 -14.10 -6.01 11.65
CA GLY A 45 -12.88 -6.79 11.49
C GLY A 45 -12.02 -6.40 10.28
N LYS A 46 -12.27 -5.22 9.66
CA LYS A 46 -11.52 -4.74 8.48
C LYS A 46 -10.15 -4.16 8.84
N ILE A 47 -10.02 -3.63 10.06
CA ILE A 47 -8.79 -2.99 10.56
C ILE A 47 -8.52 -3.42 12.00
N ILE A 48 -7.26 -3.28 12.40
CA ILE A 48 -6.76 -3.42 13.77
C ILE A 48 -6.09 -2.13 14.22
N ARG A 49 -5.99 -1.95 15.55
CA ARG A 49 -5.26 -0.84 16.16
C ARG A 49 -4.21 -1.36 17.13
N GLU A 50 -3.03 -0.76 17.10
CA GLU A 50 -1.93 -1.05 18.01
C GLU A 50 -1.59 0.23 18.80
N PRO A 51 -1.36 0.17 20.12
CA PRO A 51 -0.89 1.33 20.87
C PRO A 51 0.43 1.86 20.30
N ALA A 52 0.52 3.15 20.06
CA ALA A 52 1.72 3.79 19.51
C ALA A 52 1.95 5.18 20.11
N VAL A 53 3.12 5.76 19.83
CA VAL A 53 3.46 7.14 20.19
C VAL A 53 3.83 7.88 18.92
N ALA A 54 3.10 8.95 18.62
CA ALA A 54 3.39 9.84 17.50
C ALA A 54 3.63 11.25 18.05
N ASN A 55 4.76 11.86 17.68
CA ASN A 55 5.14 13.21 18.14
C ASN A 55 5.06 13.41 19.66
N GLY A 56 5.46 12.40 20.44
CA GLY A 56 5.43 12.45 21.91
C GLY A 56 4.04 12.26 22.54
N SER A 57 2.98 12.11 21.76
CA SER A 57 1.62 11.84 22.26
C SER A 57 1.23 10.38 22.04
N ARG A 58 0.50 9.81 23.01
CA ARG A 58 -0.05 8.46 22.91
C ARG A 58 -1.17 8.45 21.87
N THR A 59 -1.08 7.54 20.91
CA THR A 59 -2.04 7.39 19.82
C THR A 59 -2.22 5.90 19.48
N TYR A 60 -2.89 5.62 18.38
CA TYR A 60 -3.02 4.30 17.82
C TYR A 60 -2.47 4.26 16.39
N LEU A 61 -1.73 3.20 16.09
CA LEU A 61 -1.34 2.82 14.74
C LEU A 61 -2.43 1.91 14.17
N ILE A 62 -3.02 2.30 13.05
CA ILE A 62 -4.11 1.59 12.40
C ILE A 62 -3.54 0.78 11.23
N LYS A 63 -3.88 -0.51 11.18
CA LYS A 63 -3.46 -1.44 10.12
C LYS A 63 -4.66 -2.16 9.55
N ALA A 64 -4.62 -2.55 8.28
CA ALA A 64 -5.65 -3.42 7.71
C ALA A 64 -5.54 -4.84 8.30
N THR A 65 -6.67 -5.49 8.58
CA THR A 65 -6.69 -6.87 9.11
C THR A 65 -6.29 -7.88 8.05
N THR A 66 -6.72 -7.67 6.81
CA THR A 66 -6.26 -8.49 5.69
C THR A 66 -4.81 -8.10 5.43
N PRO A 67 -3.84 -9.03 5.50
CA PRO A 67 -2.51 -8.77 4.98
C PRO A 67 -2.68 -8.28 3.56
N ASP A 68 -1.92 -7.25 3.17
CA ASP A 68 -2.00 -6.66 1.84
C ASP A 68 -2.18 -7.76 0.82
N GLU A 69 -3.25 -7.65 0.03
CA GLU A 69 -3.33 -8.42 -1.21
C GLU A 69 -1.99 -8.20 -1.88
N LYS A 70 -1.19 -9.28 -1.99
CA LYS A 70 0.24 -9.17 -2.28
C LYS A 70 0.39 -8.29 -3.51
N SER A 71 0.81 -7.04 -3.32
CA SER A 71 0.91 -6.11 -4.43
C SER A 71 2.15 -6.51 -5.20
N TYR A 72 1.90 -7.03 -6.40
CA TYR A 72 2.94 -7.41 -7.33
C TYR A 72 3.25 -6.29 -8.32
N GLU A 73 2.76 -5.07 -8.06
CA GLU A 73 2.93 -3.90 -8.91
C GLU A 73 4.41 -3.60 -9.18
N LEU A 74 5.27 -3.73 -8.16
CA LEU A 74 6.72 -3.56 -8.31
C LEU A 74 7.40 -4.61 -9.20
N MET A 75 6.72 -5.72 -9.47
CA MET A 75 7.18 -6.77 -10.38
C MET A 75 6.56 -6.63 -11.78
N LEU A 76 5.76 -5.59 -12.03
CA LEU A 76 5.13 -5.32 -13.33
C LEU A 76 5.80 -4.14 -14.04
N ALA A 77 5.90 -4.24 -15.37
CA ALA A 77 6.29 -3.17 -16.28
C ALA A 77 5.44 -3.26 -17.56
N ALA A 78 4.63 -2.26 -17.84
CA ALA A 78 3.67 -2.25 -18.95
C ALA A 78 2.76 -3.48 -18.94
N GLY A 79 2.29 -3.86 -17.74
CA GLY A 79 1.48 -5.05 -17.52
C GLY A 79 2.23 -6.38 -17.68
N MET A 80 3.54 -6.36 -17.92
CA MET A 80 4.39 -7.54 -18.04
C MET A 80 5.11 -7.83 -16.72
N PHE A 81 5.06 -9.06 -16.25
CA PHE A 81 5.78 -9.49 -15.06
C PHE A 81 7.29 -9.60 -15.31
N SER A 82 8.11 -9.33 -14.30
CA SER A 82 9.56 -9.43 -14.42
C SER A 82 9.97 -10.85 -14.84
N PRO A 83 10.71 -11.00 -15.96
CA PRO A 83 11.04 -12.30 -16.53
C PRO A 83 12.01 -13.11 -15.65
N CYS A 84 12.75 -12.44 -14.77
CA CYS A 84 13.65 -13.11 -13.83
C CYS A 84 12.92 -13.68 -12.61
N THR A 85 11.70 -13.21 -12.30
CA THR A 85 10.94 -13.74 -11.16
C THR A 85 10.37 -15.11 -11.50
N GLY A 86 11.05 -16.17 -11.03
CA GLY A 86 10.70 -17.56 -11.32
C GLY A 86 11.39 -18.15 -12.56
N CYS A 87 12.39 -17.45 -13.12
CA CYS A 87 13.23 -18.00 -14.18
C CYS A 87 13.95 -19.27 -13.69
N ARG A 88 13.95 -20.32 -14.53
CA ARG A 88 14.61 -21.61 -14.23
C ARG A 88 15.84 -21.86 -15.11
N LEU A 89 16.24 -20.86 -15.89
CA LEU A 89 17.44 -20.94 -16.71
C LEU A 89 18.67 -20.71 -15.83
N ALA A 90 19.80 -21.30 -16.20
CA ALA A 90 21.11 -20.98 -15.63
C ALA A 90 21.62 -19.64 -16.18
N CYS A 91 20.81 -18.58 -16.06
CA CYS A 91 21.11 -17.24 -16.52
C CYS A 91 21.38 -16.31 -15.33
N HIS A 92 22.13 -15.24 -15.59
CA HIS A 92 22.40 -14.19 -14.62
C HIS A 92 21.60 -12.93 -15.00
N PRO A 93 20.89 -12.27 -14.07
CA PRO A 93 20.08 -11.08 -14.37
C PRO A 93 20.83 -9.99 -15.13
N GLU A 94 22.09 -9.75 -14.79
CA GLU A 94 22.95 -8.75 -15.44
C GLU A 94 23.22 -9.02 -16.93
N HIS A 95 22.97 -10.25 -17.40
CA HIS A 95 23.15 -10.68 -18.78
C HIS A 95 21.83 -11.09 -19.44
N CYS A 96 20.67 -10.83 -18.82
CA CYS A 96 19.38 -11.26 -19.32
C CYS A 96 18.75 -10.24 -20.28
N GLU A 97 18.62 -10.61 -21.55
CA GLU A 97 17.99 -9.78 -22.59
C GLU A 97 16.52 -9.47 -22.26
N SER A 98 15.75 -10.47 -21.85
CA SER A 98 14.34 -10.28 -21.47
C SER A 98 14.19 -9.30 -20.30
N LEU A 99 15.09 -9.35 -19.32
CA LEU A 99 15.09 -8.41 -18.20
C LEU A 99 15.41 -6.99 -18.68
N THR A 100 16.35 -6.85 -19.63
CA THR A 100 16.67 -5.55 -20.23
C THR A 100 15.46 -4.94 -20.92
N GLU A 101 14.72 -5.73 -21.71
CA GLU A 101 13.49 -5.25 -22.34
C GLU A 101 12.44 -4.84 -21.31
N TRP A 102 12.27 -5.63 -20.25
CA TRP A 102 11.37 -5.31 -19.15
C TRP A 102 11.73 -3.98 -18.45
N ILE A 103 13.02 -3.75 -18.17
CA ILE A 103 13.51 -2.48 -17.58
C ILE A 103 13.24 -1.31 -18.54
N LEU A 104 13.47 -1.46 -19.84
CA LEU A 104 13.20 -0.39 -20.81
C LEU A 104 11.71 -0.02 -20.86
N ARG A 105 10.81 -0.98 -20.67
CA ARG A 105 9.37 -0.71 -20.53
C ARG A 105 9.05 0.09 -19.27
N LEU A 106 9.65 -0.27 -18.11
CA LEU A 106 9.50 0.52 -16.88
C LEU A 106 9.92 1.98 -17.07
N VAL A 107 11.07 2.21 -17.71
CA VAL A 107 11.60 3.56 -17.92
C VAL A 107 10.62 4.38 -18.77
N LYS A 108 10.07 3.79 -19.84
CA LYS A 108 9.06 4.44 -20.69
C LYS A 108 7.77 4.77 -19.92
N GLU A 109 7.29 3.86 -19.08
CA GLU A 109 6.12 4.13 -18.25
C GLU A 109 6.33 5.31 -17.29
N LYS A 110 7.48 5.33 -16.60
CA LYS A 110 7.82 6.44 -15.71
C LYS A 110 7.92 7.77 -16.43
N GLN A 111 8.39 7.78 -17.67
CA GLN A 111 8.43 8.99 -18.51
C GLN A 111 7.03 9.44 -18.95
N ASN A 112 6.11 8.51 -19.20
CA ASN A 112 4.74 8.82 -19.60
C ASN A 112 3.83 9.24 -18.43
N GLN A 113 4.27 9.01 -17.19
CA GLN A 113 3.56 9.39 -15.96
C GLN A 113 4.04 10.73 -15.38
N ALA A 114 5.08 11.35 -15.95
CA ALA A 114 5.65 12.64 -15.56
C ALA A 114 5.14 13.77 -16.47
#